data_AF-A0A970QVG6-F1
#
_entry.id   AF-A0A970QVG6-F1
#
_cell.length_a   1.000
_cell.length_b   1.000
_cell.length_c   1.000
_cell.angle_alpha   90.00
_cell.angle_beta   90.00
_cell.angle_gamma   90.00
#
_symmetry.space_group_name_H-M   'P 1'
#
loop_
_entity.id
_entity.type
_entity.pdbx_description
1 polymer ?
#
loop_
_entity_poly.entity_id
_entity_poly.type
_entity_poly.pdbx_seq_one_letter_code
_entity_poly.pdbx_strand_id
1 'polypeptide(L)' 'MNKEQYLKARIEDINTNLRRLYLPPKYRKNQIHALMMCRLDLEREKAYKQAENDNVFY' A
#
# COMPACT_ATOMS: atom_id res chain seq x y z
N MET A 1 -8.30 2.99 13.48
CA MET A 1 -7.94 2.26 12.25
C MET A 1 -6.43 2.07 12.25
N ASN A 2 -5.93 0.83 12.16
CA ASN A 2 -4.48 0.57 12.16
C ASN A 2 -3.86 1.04 10.83
N LYS A 3 -2.63 1.54 10.84
CA LYS A 3 -1.89 2.00 9.66
C LYS A 3 -1.84 0.93 8.56
N GLU A 4 -1.67 -0.34 8.95
CA GLU A 4 -1.71 -1.46 8.01
C GLU A 4 -3.07 -1.61 7.31
N GLN A 5 -4.18 -1.46 8.06
CA GLN A 5 -5.54 -1.52 7.51
C GLN A 5 -5.80 -0.35 6.56
N TYR A 6 -5.26 0.84 6.86
CA TYR A 6 -5.30 2.00 5.97
C TYR A 6 -4.59 1.74 4.65
N LEU A 7 -3.37 1.21 4.70
CA LEU A 7 -2.59 0.92 3.49
C LEU A 7 -3.28 -0.14 2.63
N LYS A 8 -3.86 -1.18 3.23
CA LYS A 8 -4.63 -2.21 2.52
C LYS A 8 -5.87 -1.62 1.83
N ALA A 9 -6.69 -0.85 2.56
CA ALA A 9 -7.86 -0.18 1.99
C ALA A 9 -7.48 0.76 0.84
N ARG A 10 -6.38 1.50 1.01
CA ARG A 10 -5.89 2.43 -0.02
C ARG A 10 -5.43 1.69 -1.29
N ILE A 11 -4.77 0.54 -1.14
CA ILE A 11 -4.37 -0.32 -2.26
C ILE A 11 -5.60 -0.83 -3.03
N GLU A 12 -6.65 -1.26 -2.32
CA GLU A 12 -7.90 -1.70 -2.92
C GLU A 12 -8.62 -0.60 -3.70
N ASP A 13 -8.67 0.62 -3.14
CA ASP A 13 -9.23 1.79 -3.83
C ASP A 13 -8.48 2.09 -5.13
N ILE A 14 -7.14 2.08 -5.09
CA ILE A 14 -6.31 2.35 -6.26
C ILE A 14 -6.52 1.26 -7.32
N ASN A 15 -6.56 -0.02 -6.92
CA ASN A 15 -6.85 -1.12 -7.85
C ASN A 15 -8.24 -1.01 -8.47
N THR A 16 -9.24 -0.61 -7.70
CA THR A 16 -10.61 -0.38 -8.17
C THR A 16 -10.64 0.75 -9.20
N ASN A 17 -9.92 1.84 -8.94
CA ASN A 17 -9.78 2.95 -9.88
C ASN A 17 -9.02 2.54 -11.16
N LEU A 18 -8.00 1.70 -11.05
CA LEU A 18 -7.24 1.19 -12.20
C LEU A 18 -8.06 0.25 -13.10
N ARG A 19 -9.03 -0.47 -12.52
CA ARG A 19 -9.96 -1.35 -13.27
C ARG A 19 -11.02 -0.60 -14.07
N ARG A 20 -11.18 0.72 -13.88
CA ARG A 20 -12.16 1.51 -14.65
C ARG A 20 -11.82 1.50 -16.14
N LEU A 21 -12.84 1.26 -16.97
CA LEU A 21 -12.73 1.12 -18.42
C LEU A 21 -12.09 2.35 -19.10
N TYR A 22 -12.35 3.55 -18.57
CA TYR A 22 -11.83 4.80 -19.12
C TYR A 22 -11.04 5.57 -18.07
N LEU A 23 -9.74 5.22 -17.93
CA LEU A 23 -8.79 5.96 -17.10
C LEU A 23 -7.71 6.57 -18.00
N PRO A 24 -7.57 7.90 -18.07
CA PRO A 24 -6.62 8.51 -19.00
C PRO A 24 -5.17 8.09 -18.65
N PRO A 25 -4.27 7.94 -19.64
CA PRO A 25 -2.92 7.38 -19.42
C PRO A 25 -2.11 8.08 -18.32
N LYS A 26 -2.20 9.41 -18.23
CA LYS A 26 -1.55 10.21 -17.19
C LYS A 26 -2.04 9.84 -15.78
N TYR A 27 -3.35 9.69 -15.60
CA TYR A 27 -3.94 9.29 -14.33
C TYR A 27 -3.61 7.83 -14.01
N ARG A 28 -3.61 6.95 -15.02
CA ARG A 28 -3.18 5.55 -14.84
C ARG A 28 -1.74 5.45 -14.33
N LYS A 29 -0.81 6.21 -14.92
CA LYS A 29 0.60 6.25 -14.46
C LYS A 29 0.70 6.73 -13.00
N ASN A 30 -0.04 7.77 -12.64
CA ASN A 30 -0.06 8.29 -11.27
C ASN A 30 -0.63 7.27 -10.27
N GLN A 31 -1.70 6.56 -10.65
CA GLN A 31 -2.31 5.51 -9.82
C GLN A 31 -1.37 4.31 -9.64
N ILE A 32 -0.65 3.89 -10.69
CA ILE A 32 0.36 2.83 -10.59
C ILE A 32 1.51 3.26 -9.67
N HIS A 33 1.97 4.50 -9.78
CA HIS A 33 3.02 5.03 -8.90
C HIS A 33 2.54 5.05 -7.44
N ALA A 34 1.33 5.54 -7.18
CA ALA A 34 0.72 5.53 -5.85
C ALA A 34 0.57 4.12 -5.29
N LEU A 35 0.15 3.15 -6.13
CA LEU A 35 0.05 1.73 -5.75
C LEU A 35 1.41 1.18 -5.31
N MET A 36 2.48 1.51 -6.05
CA MET A 36 3.84 1.07 -5.72
C MET A 36 4.30 1.62 -4.36
N MET A 37 4.06 2.91 -4.10
CA MET A 37 4.42 3.52 -2.82
C MET A 37 3.63 2.91 -1.65
N CYS A 38 2.31 2.74 -1.78
CA CYS A 38 1.50 2.12 -0.72
C CYS A 38 1.94 0.66 -0.44
N ARG A 39 2.36 -0.09 -1.45
CA ARG A 39 2.89 -1.45 -1.27
C ARG A 39 4.24 -1.44 -0.53
N LEU A 40 5.14 -0.54 -0.89
CA LEU A 40 6.43 -0.39 -0.20
C LEU A 40 6.24 -0.02 1.28
N ASP A 41 5.33 0.91 1.56
CA ASP A 41 5.03 1.31 2.93
C ASP A 41 4.38 0.18 3.74
N LEU A 42 3.56 -0.66 3.10
CA LEU A 42 2.98 -1.84 3.74
C LEU A 42 4.06 -2.87 4.11
N GLU A 43 5.01 -3.13 3.22
CA GLU A 43 6.13 -4.03 3.50
C GLU A 43 7.05 -3.49 4.59
N ARG A 44 7.31 -2.18 4.61
CA ARG A 44 8.04 -1.52 5.71
C ARG A 44 7.32 -1.69 7.04
N GLU A 45 6.01 -1.45 7.08
CA GLU A 45 5.22 -1.60 8.30
C GLU A 45 5.27 -3.03 8.84
N LYS A 46 5.19 -4.05 7.96
CA LYS A 46 5.36 -5.45 8.35
C LYS A 46 6.76 -5.72 8.89
N ALA A 47 7.80 -5.20 8.23
CA ALA A 47 9.18 -5.36 8.65
C ALA A 47 9.43 -4.71 10.03
N TYR A 48 8.86 -3.53 10.29
CA TYR A 48 8.92 -2.89 11.60
C TYR A 48 8.26 -3.73 12.68
N LYS A 49 7.03 -4.22 12.44
CA LYS A 49 6.35 -5.11 13.40
C LYS A 49 7.12 -6.40 13.66
N GLN A 50 7.74 -6.96 12.63
CA GLN A 50 8.59 -8.15 12.77
C GLN A 50 9.82 -7.83 13.63
N ALA A 51 10.52 -6.73 13.34
CA ALA A 51 11.68 -6.30 14.11
C ALA A 51 11.32 -5.95 15.57
N GLU A 52 10.14 -5.39 15.83
CA GLU A 52 9.62 -5.18 17.19
C GLU A 52 9.39 -6.50 17.91
N ASN A 53 8.78 -7.50 17.26
CA ASN A 53 8.61 -8.83 17.86
C ASN A 53 9.95 -9.53 18.12
N ASP A 54 10.91 -9.39 17.21
CA ASP A 54 12.24 -10.00 17.34
C ASP A 54 13.07 -9.33 18.46
N ASN A 55 12.92 -8.01 18.66
CA ASN A 55 13.59 -7.26 19.74
C ASN A 55 13.01 -7.52 21.15
N VAL A 56 11.77 -8.02 21.26
CA VAL A 56 11.18 -8.38 22.57
C VAL A 56 11.78 -9.68 23.13
N PHE A 57 12.54 -10.42 22.32
CA PHE A 57 13.14 -11.72 22.70
C PHE A 57 14.59 -11.65 23.23
N TYR A 58 15.14 -10.47 23.51
CA TYR A 58 16.49 -10.27 24.07
C TYR A 58 16.48 -9.56 25.43
#